data_AF-A0A8A4ZE67-F1
#
_entry.id   AF-A0A8A4ZE67-F1
#
_cell.length_a   1.000
_cell.length_b   1.000
_cell.length_c   1.000
_cell.angle_alpha   90.00
_cell.angle_beta   90.00
_cell.angle_gamma   90.00
#
_symmetry.space_group_name_H-M   'P 1'
#
loop_
_entity.id
_entity.type
_entity.pdbx_description
1 polymer ?
#
loop_
_entity_poly.entity_id
_entity_poly.type
_entity_poly.pdbx_seq_one_letter_code
_entity_poly.pdbx_strand_id
1 'polypeptide(L)'
;MTSPDHEPPTPPGYPTPTGPGYSGGPGYQDTPGYTAAPGPPAAPGYPTAPGYPTAPGYGTAPGYGPPGGYRPPAAQPGIIPLRPLGLGEILDGAFRAIRANPRVMFGLTALVVTITVAIQTVVQWYIGGLLAGPAQDLTAQVDPTGELELADTLAPLLAQLFTLPAISLATTVLTGLLIVAVSRSVLGQTVTIGEVWRTYRGRVGLVVLFTILVALATSVILGAFVAVIVLVGTNDAEILAVVIALVGSLLIVVASFWLLVRTLLIPAAIMLEGAGFGSAIVRGWKLTRGSYWRLLGIYLLTSVIVNIVSAIITVPATAIATFITQGETTSFGYLVILGVSNIVALTLTTVFTAAVIALLYIDVRMRREGLDVELARAAGEPRA
;
A
#
# COMPACT_ATOMS: atom_id res chain seq x y z
N MET A 1 7.62 -29.09 82.87
CA MET A 1 7.53 -27.62 82.88
C MET A 1 7.60 -27.15 81.43
N THR A 2 6.63 -26.34 81.06
CA THR A 2 6.19 -25.94 79.73
C THR A 2 6.64 -24.50 79.39
N SER A 3 6.74 -24.22 78.08
CA SER A 3 6.52 -22.92 77.40
C SER A 3 7.57 -21.79 77.53
N PRO A 4 7.54 -20.72 76.69
CA PRO A 4 7.10 -20.58 75.26
C PRO A 4 7.94 -19.57 74.41
N ASP A 5 7.41 -19.20 73.22
CA ASP A 5 7.54 -17.94 72.42
C ASP A 5 8.41 -17.96 71.14
N HIS A 6 8.08 -17.34 69.99
CA HIS A 6 6.85 -16.82 69.35
C HIS A 6 7.26 -16.30 67.93
N GLU A 7 6.42 -16.47 66.90
CA GLU A 7 6.54 -15.83 65.55
C GLU A 7 5.18 -15.17 65.17
N PRO A 8 5.13 -14.08 64.36
CA PRO A 8 3.93 -13.24 64.14
C PRO A 8 3.01 -13.65 62.96
N PRO A 9 1.80 -13.05 62.83
CA PRO A 9 0.66 -13.65 62.13
C PRO A 9 0.40 -13.17 60.68
N THR A 10 -0.31 -14.02 59.92
CA THR A 10 -0.92 -13.77 58.59
C THR A 10 -2.36 -13.24 58.69
N PRO A 11 -2.83 -12.38 57.76
CA PRO A 11 -4.16 -11.76 57.81
C PRO A 11 -5.29 -12.64 57.22
N PRO A 12 -6.54 -12.52 57.72
CA PRO A 12 -7.68 -13.37 57.34
C PRO A 12 -8.51 -12.86 56.15
N GLY A 13 -9.12 -13.82 55.43
CA GLY A 13 -10.07 -13.59 54.33
C GLY A 13 -11.51 -13.34 54.81
N TYR A 14 -12.26 -12.56 54.04
CA TYR A 14 -13.65 -12.17 54.30
C TYR A 14 -14.67 -13.11 53.63
N PRO A 15 -15.76 -13.51 54.32
CA PRO A 15 -16.92 -14.18 53.72
C PRO A 15 -18.01 -13.19 53.28
N THR A 16 -18.72 -13.51 52.20
CA THR A 16 -19.90 -12.78 51.70
C THR A 16 -21.22 -13.38 52.21
N PRO A 17 -22.29 -12.58 52.43
CA PRO A 17 -23.41 -12.94 53.30
C PRO A 17 -24.65 -13.47 52.56
N THR A 18 -25.34 -14.40 53.21
CA THR A 18 -26.70 -14.86 52.88
C THR A 18 -27.76 -13.92 53.46
N GLY A 19 -28.75 -13.53 52.65
CA GLY A 19 -29.86 -12.65 53.05
C GLY A 19 -31.14 -13.42 53.43
N PRO A 20 -31.93 -12.98 54.44
CA PRO A 20 -33.15 -13.65 54.89
C PRO A 20 -34.44 -13.14 54.22
N GLY A 21 -35.46 -14.00 54.20
CA GLY A 21 -36.81 -13.70 53.69
C GLY A 21 -37.68 -12.90 54.64
N TYR A 22 -38.70 -12.23 54.07
CA TYR A 22 -39.83 -11.66 54.79
C TYR A 22 -41.13 -11.78 53.99
N SER A 23 -42.19 -12.07 54.74
CA SER A 23 -43.57 -12.34 54.37
C SER A 23 -44.47 -11.08 54.40
N GLY A 24 -45.46 -11.02 53.49
CA GLY A 24 -46.84 -10.61 53.80
C GLY A 24 -47.23 -9.13 53.74
N GLY A 25 -48.14 -8.79 52.81
CA GLY A 25 -48.99 -7.58 52.83
C GLY A 25 -50.01 -7.59 51.67
N PRO A 26 -51.30 -7.19 51.84
CA PRO A 26 -52.42 -7.66 51.00
C PRO A 26 -53.09 -6.61 50.09
N GLY A 27 -53.71 -7.12 49.00
CA GLY A 27 -54.97 -6.61 48.42
C GLY A 27 -54.87 -5.61 47.26
N TYR A 28 -55.34 -5.99 46.06
CA TYR A 28 -56.61 -5.53 45.46
C TYR A 28 -56.86 -6.26 44.12
N GLN A 29 -58.12 -6.62 43.90
CA GLN A 29 -58.70 -7.35 42.77
C GLN A 29 -58.85 -6.46 41.53
N ASP A 30 -58.68 -7.02 40.31
CA ASP A 30 -59.79 -7.26 39.36
C ASP A 30 -59.31 -7.80 37.98
N THR A 31 -59.95 -8.90 37.58
CA THR A 31 -59.95 -9.71 36.34
C THR A 31 -60.43 -8.98 35.06
N PRO A 32 -60.59 -9.60 33.85
CA PRO A 32 -59.94 -10.78 33.20
C PRO A 32 -59.64 -10.61 31.67
N GLY A 33 -58.89 -11.54 31.05
CA GLY A 33 -58.85 -11.65 29.57
C GLY A 33 -58.00 -12.79 28.98
N TYR A 34 -58.59 -13.99 28.90
CA TYR A 34 -58.37 -15.16 28.02
C TYR A 34 -57.53 -14.94 26.73
N THR A 35 -56.75 -15.87 26.15
CA THR A 35 -56.68 -17.35 26.17
C THR A 35 -55.34 -17.84 25.59
N ALA A 36 -54.78 -18.92 26.14
CA ALA A 36 -53.88 -19.83 25.42
C ALA A 36 -54.64 -21.13 25.11
N ALA A 37 -54.50 -21.63 23.88
CA ALA A 37 -55.17 -22.83 23.36
C ALA A 37 -54.14 -23.86 22.85
N PRO A 38 -54.48 -25.17 22.84
CA PRO A 38 -53.62 -26.24 23.37
C PRO A 38 -52.79 -27.02 22.33
N GLY A 39 -51.72 -27.68 22.81
CA GLY A 39 -50.90 -28.62 22.04
C GLY A 39 -51.58 -30.01 21.84
N PRO A 40 -51.20 -30.75 20.79
CA PRO A 40 -51.87 -31.99 20.40
C PRO A 40 -51.52 -33.22 21.27
N PRO A 41 -52.37 -34.27 21.29
CA PRO A 41 -52.30 -35.36 22.27
C PRO A 41 -51.25 -36.43 21.95
N ALA A 42 -50.73 -37.08 23.00
CA ALA A 42 -49.79 -38.20 22.92
C ALA A 42 -50.47 -39.51 22.48
N ALA A 43 -49.80 -40.27 21.61
CA ALA A 43 -50.25 -41.58 21.12
C ALA A 43 -49.75 -42.74 22.01
N PRO A 44 -50.50 -43.86 22.17
CA PRO A 44 -50.18 -44.94 23.11
C PRO A 44 -49.05 -45.87 22.63
N GLY A 45 -48.26 -46.37 23.59
CA GLY A 45 -47.09 -47.23 23.36
C GLY A 45 -47.41 -48.69 23.03
N TYR A 46 -46.52 -49.32 22.25
CA TYR A 46 -46.52 -50.75 21.93
C TYR A 46 -45.38 -51.48 22.68
N PRO A 47 -45.52 -52.79 22.98
CA PRO A 47 -44.64 -53.52 23.89
C PRO A 47 -43.34 -54.00 23.24
N THR A 48 -42.31 -54.15 24.08
CA THR A 48 -40.93 -54.55 23.78
C THR A 48 -40.77 -56.00 23.33
N ALA A 49 -39.93 -56.26 22.34
CA ALA A 49 -39.41 -57.59 21.98
C ALA A 49 -37.92 -57.74 22.34
N PRO A 50 -37.43 -58.90 22.84
CA PRO A 50 -36.05 -59.05 23.33
C PRO A 50 -35.03 -59.47 22.26
N GLY A 51 -33.88 -58.77 22.24
CA GLY A 51 -32.52 -59.33 22.10
C GLY A 51 -32.03 -59.86 20.74
N TYR A 52 -31.04 -59.17 20.16
CA TYR A 52 -29.96 -59.79 19.36
C TYR A 52 -28.60 -59.16 19.72
N PRO A 53 -27.49 -59.93 19.74
CA PRO A 53 -26.19 -59.47 20.22
C PRO A 53 -25.42 -58.65 19.17
N THR A 54 -24.57 -57.76 19.69
CA THR A 54 -23.70 -56.79 18.99
C THR A 54 -22.74 -57.38 17.95
N ALA A 55 -22.64 -56.75 16.78
CA ALA A 55 -21.55 -56.94 15.82
C ALA A 55 -20.44 -55.88 16.03
N PRO A 56 -19.13 -56.21 15.93
CA PRO A 56 -18.03 -55.29 16.22
C PRO A 56 -17.89 -54.17 15.19
N GLY A 57 -17.61 -52.96 15.67
CA GLY A 57 -17.51 -51.74 14.87
C GLY A 57 -16.39 -51.77 13.83
N TYR A 58 -16.77 -51.49 12.58
CA TYR A 58 -15.85 -51.05 11.55
C TYR A 58 -15.63 -49.53 11.68
N GLY A 59 -14.35 -49.14 11.65
CA GLY A 59 -13.89 -47.76 11.87
C GLY A 59 -14.57 -46.75 10.94
N THR A 60 -14.98 -45.63 11.51
CA THR A 60 -15.46 -44.47 10.79
C THR A 60 -14.30 -43.85 10.00
N ALA A 61 -14.46 -43.82 8.67
CA ALA A 61 -13.64 -43.01 7.78
C ALA A 61 -13.72 -41.53 8.21
N PRO A 62 -12.65 -40.71 8.01
CA PRO A 62 -12.69 -39.29 8.34
C PRO A 62 -13.85 -38.61 7.62
N GLY A 63 -14.79 -38.08 8.40
CA GLY A 63 -15.95 -37.38 7.87
C GLY A 63 -15.50 -36.22 6.99
N TYR A 64 -15.97 -36.24 5.74
CA TYR A 64 -15.93 -35.11 4.83
C TYR A 64 -16.61 -33.92 5.54
N GLY A 65 -15.82 -32.92 5.93
CA GLY A 65 -16.32 -31.73 6.61
C GLY A 65 -17.38 -31.02 5.76
N PRO A 66 -18.43 -30.44 6.37
CA PRO A 66 -19.55 -29.88 5.63
C PRO A 66 -19.09 -28.83 4.61
N PRO A 67 -19.69 -28.77 3.40
CA PRO A 67 -19.29 -27.84 2.36
C PRO A 67 -19.60 -26.41 2.81
N GLY A 68 -18.59 -25.52 2.72
CA GLY A 68 -18.80 -24.08 2.77
C GLY A 68 -19.32 -23.55 4.11
N GLY A 69 -18.61 -23.80 5.20
CA GLY A 69 -18.87 -23.15 6.49
C GLY A 69 -18.82 -21.63 6.34
N TYR A 70 -19.91 -20.97 6.72
CA TYR A 70 -20.00 -19.52 6.91
C TYR A 70 -18.86 -19.07 7.83
N ARG A 71 -17.84 -18.41 7.26
CA ARG A 71 -16.80 -17.76 8.05
C ARG A 71 -17.43 -16.49 8.62
N PRO A 72 -17.52 -16.32 9.95
CA PRO A 72 -18.02 -15.07 10.53
C PRO A 72 -17.23 -13.89 9.95
N PRO A 73 -17.89 -12.77 9.62
CA PRO A 73 -17.20 -11.57 9.15
C PRO A 73 -16.08 -11.22 10.13
N ALA A 74 -14.84 -11.13 9.64
CA ALA A 74 -13.73 -10.66 10.47
C ALA A 74 -14.12 -9.29 11.04
N ALA A 75 -13.81 -9.04 12.31
CA ALA A 75 -14.03 -7.74 12.92
C ALA A 75 -13.40 -6.67 12.01
N GLN A 76 -14.19 -5.66 11.64
CA GLN A 76 -13.79 -4.53 10.80
C GLN A 76 -13.98 -3.24 11.61
N PRO A 77 -13.08 -2.92 12.56
CA PRO A 77 -13.16 -1.66 13.29
C PRO A 77 -12.96 -0.44 12.39
N GLY A 78 -12.33 -0.65 11.21
CA GLY A 78 -12.11 0.37 10.18
C GLY A 78 -12.41 -0.14 8.77
N ILE A 79 -11.65 0.34 7.78
CA ILE A 79 -11.97 0.16 6.34
C ILE A 79 -11.55 -1.19 5.71
N ILE A 80 -10.82 -2.03 6.45
CA ILE A 80 -10.33 -3.34 5.98
C ILE A 80 -10.53 -4.43 7.04
N PRO A 81 -10.65 -5.70 6.63
CA PRO A 81 -10.71 -6.81 7.59
C PRO A 81 -9.38 -7.01 8.32
N LEU A 82 -9.46 -7.39 9.59
CA LEU A 82 -8.29 -7.74 10.43
C LEU A 82 -7.76 -9.15 10.11
N ARG A 83 -7.30 -9.33 8.86
CA ARG A 83 -6.65 -10.55 8.38
C ARG A 83 -5.76 -10.23 7.17
N PRO A 84 -4.82 -11.11 6.80
CA PRO A 84 -4.09 -11.00 5.54
C PRO A 84 -5.01 -10.74 4.35
N LEU A 85 -4.74 -9.68 3.59
CA LEU A 85 -5.62 -9.16 2.56
C LEU A 85 -5.50 -9.94 1.24
N GLY A 86 -6.62 -10.10 0.54
CA GLY A 86 -6.65 -10.48 -0.88
C GLY A 86 -6.34 -9.31 -1.80
N LEU A 87 -6.05 -9.59 -3.09
CA LEU A 87 -5.82 -8.55 -4.10
C LEU A 87 -7.03 -7.60 -4.22
N GLY A 88 -8.25 -8.13 -4.35
CA GLY A 88 -9.47 -7.32 -4.44
C GLY A 88 -9.72 -6.49 -3.18
N GLU A 89 -9.45 -7.04 -2.01
CA GLU A 89 -9.57 -6.32 -0.72
C GLU A 89 -8.57 -5.15 -0.62
N ILE A 90 -7.37 -5.28 -1.22
CA ILE A 90 -6.38 -4.20 -1.29
C ILE A 90 -6.87 -3.07 -2.21
N LEU A 91 -7.37 -3.41 -3.41
CA LEU A 91 -7.86 -2.40 -4.37
C LEU A 91 -9.12 -1.70 -3.84
N ASP A 92 -10.09 -2.44 -3.30
CA ASP A 92 -11.28 -1.87 -2.66
C ASP A 92 -10.92 -1.06 -1.42
N GLY A 93 -10.00 -1.57 -0.61
CA GLY A 93 -9.48 -0.88 0.58
C GLY A 93 -8.84 0.46 0.21
N ALA A 94 -8.13 0.54 -0.91
CA ALA A 94 -7.56 1.78 -1.40
C ALA A 94 -8.64 2.83 -1.69
N PHE A 95 -9.73 2.44 -2.36
CA PHE A 95 -10.87 3.34 -2.57
C PHE A 95 -11.56 3.76 -1.27
N ARG A 96 -11.73 2.84 -0.30
CA ARG A 96 -12.29 3.17 1.01
C ARG A 96 -11.40 4.14 1.77
N ALA A 97 -10.08 3.97 1.71
CA ALA A 97 -9.11 4.89 2.32
C ALA A 97 -9.19 6.30 1.73
N ILE A 98 -9.29 6.40 0.40
CA ILE A 98 -9.44 7.68 -0.31
C ILE A 98 -10.74 8.38 0.10
N ARG A 99 -11.85 7.63 0.20
CA ARG A 99 -13.15 8.18 0.61
C ARG A 99 -13.21 8.57 2.09
N ALA A 100 -12.42 7.93 2.95
CA ALA A 100 -12.37 8.26 4.37
C ALA A 100 -11.73 9.64 4.64
N ASN A 101 -10.68 10.00 3.89
CA ASN A 101 -9.96 11.26 4.10
C ASN A 101 -9.62 11.99 2.77
N PRO A 102 -10.62 12.34 1.93
CA PRO A 102 -10.37 12.85 0.57
C PRO A 102 -9.62 14.18 0.56
N ARG A 103 -9.87 15.06 1.55
CA ARG A 103 -9.19 16.35 1.65
C ARG A 103 -7.69 16.21 1.92
N VAL A 104 -7.30 15.27 2.78
CA VAL A 104 -5.88 15.01 3.05
C VAL A 104 -5.24 14.35 1.85
N MET A 105 -5.88 13.32 1.31
CA MET A 105 -5.33 12.54 0.20
C MET A 105 -5.17 13.40 -1.06
N PHE A 106 -6.21 14.11 -1.49
CA PHE A 106 -6.14 14.93 -2.69
C PHE A 106 -5.52 16.30 -2.45
N GLY A 107 -5.80 16.96 -1.33
CA GLY A 107 -5.32 18.32 -1.08
C GLY A 107 -3.80 18.39 -0.94
N LEU A 108 -3.20 17.52 -0.12
CA LEU A 108 -1.75 17.46 0.04
C LEU A 108 -1.07 17.01 -1.27
N THR A 109 -1.64 16.00 -1.93
CA THR A 109 -1.09 15.49 -3.19
C THR A 109 -1.16 16.56 -4.28
N ALA A 110 -2.30 17.20 -4.49
CA ALA A 110 -2.46 18.22 -5.52
C ALA A 110 -1.49 19.38 -5.32
N LEU A 111 -1.34 19.86 -4.08
CA LEU A 111 -0.40 20.94 -3.77
C LEU A 111 1.04 20.55 -4.12
N VAL A 112 1.50 19.40 -3.61
CA VAL A 112 2.88 18.96 -3.83
C VAL A 112 3.12 18.57 -5.28
N VAL A 113 2.18 17.88 -5.94
CA VAL A 113 2.26 17.54 -7.37
C VAL A 113 2.31 18.81 -8.21
N THR A 114 1.50 19.83 -7.91
CA THR A 114 1.53 21.11 -8.62
C THR A 114 2.91 21.76 -8.51
N ILE A 115 3.45 21.87 -7.29
CA ILE A 115 4.79 22.43 -7.05
C ILE A 115 5.85 21.59 -7.77
N THR A 116 5.72 20.27 -7.71
CA THR A 116 6.65 19.33 -8.34
C THR A 116 6.65 19.47 -9.84
N VAL A 117 5.48 19.47 -10.47
CA VAL A 117 5.35 19.62 -11.92
C VAL A 117 5.88 20.98 -12.36
N ALA A 118 5.59 22.06 -11.61
CA ALA A 118 6.15 23.38 -11.91
C ALA A 118 7.70 23.39 -11.84
N ILE A 119 8.28 22.86 -10.76
CA ILE A 119 9.74 22.72 -10.61
C ILE A 119 10.29 21.84 -11.74
N GLN A 120 9.64 20.71 -12.03
CA GLN A 120 10.02 19.79 -13.08
C GLN A 120 10.06 20.49 -14.44
N THR A 121 9.04 21.26 -14.79
CA THR A 121 9.01 22.01 -16.06
C THR A 121 10.18 22.98 -16.17
N VAL A 122 10.49 23.71 -15.09
CA VAL A 122 11.65 24.63 -15.05
C VAL A 122 12.96 23.87 -15.17
N VAL A 123 13.12 22.77 -14.44
CA VAL A 123 14.31 21.92 -14.46
C VAL A 123 14.50 21.29 -15.84
N GLN A 124 13.45 20.76 -16.45
CA GLN A 124 13.48 20.21 -17.81
C GLN A 124 13.87 21.26 -18.84
N TRP A 125 13.32 22.46 -18.74
CA TRP A 125 13.68 23.56 -19.64
C TRP A 125 15.16 23.94 -19.51
N TYR A 126 15.65 24.09 -18.28
CA TYR A 126 17.05 24.44 -18.01
C TYR A 126 18.03 23.34 -18.39
N ILE A 127 17.81 22.10 -17.92
CA ILE A 127 18.68 20.95 -18.22
C ILE A 127 18.60 20.60 -19.70
N GLY A 128 17.42 20.65 -20.31
CA GLY A 128 17.26 20.42 -21.74
C GLY A 128 18.10 21.38 -22.58
N GLY A 129 18.11 22.67 -22.22
CA GLY A 129 18.99 23.66 -22.85
C GLY A 129 20.47 23.37 -22.66
N LEU A 130 20.90 22.96 -21.45
CA LEU A 130 22.29 22.62 -21.16
C LEU A 130 22.78 21.37 -21.92
N LEU A 131 21.91 20.37 -22.05
CA LEU A 131 22.24 19.09 -22.66
C LEU A 131 22.02 19.06 -24.17
N ALA A 132 21.35 20.06 -24.75
CA ALA A 132 21.05 20.10 -26.18
C ALA A 132 22.32 19.99 -27.04
N GLY A 133 23.37 20.77 -26.74
CA GLY A 133 24.64 20.72 -27.46
C GLY A 133 25.36 19.38 -27.30
N PRO A 134 25.67 18.94 -26.07
CA PRO A 134 26.30 17.65 -25.84
C PRO A 134 25.52 16.46 -26.42
N ALA A 135 24.18 16.49 -26.40
CA ALA A 135 23.34 15.46 -26.99
C ALA A 135 23.43 15.48 -28.53
N GLN A 136 23.47 16.65 -29.17
CA GLN A 136 23.69 16.77 -30.61
C GLN A 136 25.07 16.23 -31.02
N ASP A 137 26.13 16.56 -30.26
CA ASP A 137 27.48 16.07 -30.51
C ASP A 137 27.58 14.55 -30.36
N LEU A 138 26.90 13.98 -29.37
CA LEU A 138 26.82 12.53 -29.16
C LEU A 138 26.07 11.84 -30.31
N THR A 139 24.91 12.37 -30.70
CA THR A 139 24.15 11.81 -31.81
C THR A 139 24.95 11.84 -33.10
N ALA A 140 25.65 12.94 -33.41
CA ALA A 140 26.47 13.04 -34.62
C ALA A 140 27.62 12.01 -34.67
N GLN A 141 28.09 11.54 -33.51
CA GLN A 141 29.12 10.49 -33.43
C GLN A 141 28.56 9.08 -33.59
N VAL A 142 27.35 8.83 -33.09
CA VAL A 142 26.73 7.50 -33.05
C VAL A 142 25.84 7.24 -34.28
N ASP A 143 25.33 8.30 -34.89
CA ASP A 143 24.49 8.29 -36.09
C ASP A 143 24.97 9.36 -37.10
N PRO A 144 26.17 9.20 -37.67
CA PRO A 144 26.74 10.21 -38.56
C PRO A 144 25.96 10.37 -39.88
N THR A 145 25.24 9.32 -40.31
CA THR A 145 24.41 9.34 -41.53
C THR A 145 22.98 9.84 -41.26
N GLY A 146 22.53 9.86 -40.00
CA GLY A 146 21.18 10.26 -39.61
C GLY A 146 20.09 9.27 -40.05
N GLU A 147 20.47 8.10 -40.57
CA GLU A 147 19.53 7.09 -41.09
C GLU A 147 18.72 6.42 -39.97
N LEU A 148 19.21 6.49 -38.73
CA LEU A 148 18.56 5.88 -37.56
C LEU A 148 17.67 6.87 -36.79
N GLU A 149 17.61 8.14 -37.23
CA GLU A 149 16.87 9.24 -36.57
C GLU A 149 17.16 9.31 -35.05
N LEU A 150 18.40 8.97 -34.66
CA LEU A 150 18.75 8.83 -33.25
C LEU A 150 18.74 10.18 -32.51
N ALA A 151 18.80 11.31 -33.23
CA ALA A 151 18.69 12.65 -32.67
C ALA A 151 17.39 12.87 -31.91
N ASP A 152 16.27 12.44 -32.51
CA ASP A 152 14.93 12.67 -32.01
C ASP A 152 14.57 11.72 -30.87
N THR A 153 15.35 10.65 -30.68
CA THR A 153 15.14 9.64 -29.63
C THR A 153 16.14 9.78 -28.48
N LEU A 154 17.44 9.94 -28.75
CA LEU A 154 18.49 10.00 -27.74
C LEU A 154 18.44 11.28 -26.90
N ALA A 155 18.22 12.44 -27.51
CA ALA A 155 18.22 13.71 -26.77
C ALA A 155 17.09 13.78 -25.72
N PRO A 156 15.83 13.41 -26.04
CA PRO A 156 14.78 13.29 -25.02
C PRO A 156 15.06 12.22 -23.98
N LEU A 157 15.61 11.05 -24.35
CA LEU A 157 15.94 9.99 -23.40
C LEU A 157 17.03 10.40 -22.41
N LEU A 158 18.07 11.09 -22.86
CA LEU A 158 19.10 11.65 -22.00
C LEU A 158 18.52 12.71 -21.05
N ALA A 159 17.72 13.64 -21.56
CA ALA A 159 17.03 14.63 -20.74
C ALA A 159 16.09 13.98 -19.70
N GLN A 160 15.41 12.89 -20.07
CA GLN A 160 14.59 12.09 -19.18
C GLN A 160 15.43 11.48 -18.06
N LEU A 161 16.63 10.97 -18.36
CA LEU A 161 17.53 10.34 -17.40
C LEU A 161 17.92 11.28 -16.24
N PHE A 162 18.15 12.56 -16.55
CA PHE A 162 18.46 13.59 -15.55
C PHE A 162 17.23 14.11 -14.81
N THR A 163 16.04 14.03 -15.43
CA THR A 163 14.80 14.51 -14.83
C THR A 163 14.10 13.45 -13.96
N LEU A 164 14.28 12.16 -14.26
CA LEU A 164 13.68 11.03 -13.52
C LEU A 164 13.92 11.10 -12.00
N PRO A 165 15.16 11.39 -11.53
CA PRO A 165 15.41 11.65 -10.11
C PRO A 165 14.48 12.68 -9.48
N ALA A 166 14.31 13.83 -10.13
CA ALA A 166 13.50 14.92 -9.61
C ALA A 166 12.02 14.53 -9.43
N ILE A 167 11.47 13.77 -10.38
CA ILE A 167 10.08 13.27 -10.34
C ILE A 167 9.91 12.21 -9.25
N SER A 168 10.89 11.32 -9.11
CA SER A 168 10.85 10.24 -8.11
C SER A 168 10.83 10.79 -6.67
N LEU A 169 11.47 11.94 -6.43
CA LEU A 169 11.57 12.59 -5.12
C LEU A 169 10.20 12.97 -4.56
N ALA A 170 9.46 13.76 -5.32
CA ALA A 170 8.16 14.25 -4.88
C ALA A 170 7.16 13.12 -4.69
N THR A 171 7.11 12.19 -5.65
CA THR A 171 6.16 11.06 -5.63
C THR A 171 6.45 10.11 -4.47
N THR A 172 7.72 9.84 -4.15
CA THR A 172 8.09 8.97 -3.01
C THR A 172 7.78 9.64 -1.67
N VAL A 173 8.06 10.93 -1.51
CA VAL A 173 7.73 11.69 -0.30
C VAL A 173 6.22 11.74 -0.08
N LEU A 174 5.46 12.05 -1.14
CA LEU A 174 4.01 12.02 -1.11
C LEU A 174 3.48 10.66 -0.73
N THR A 175 4.01 9.61 -1.36
CA THR A 175 3.64 8.23 -1.05
C THR A 175 3.84 7.94 0.44
N GLY A 176 5.00 8.31 1.01
CA GLY A 176 5.27 8.17 2.45
C GLY A 176 4.27 8.91 3.35
N LEU A 177 3.93 10.15 3.02
CA LEU A 177 2.96 10.95 3.78
C LEU A 177 1.53 10.41 3.68
N LEU A 178 1.12 9.98 2.49
CA LEU A 178 -0.21 9.42 2.24
C LEU A 178 -0.37 8.04 2.90
N ILE A 179 0.71 7.25 2.98
CA ILE A 179 0.71 5.97 3.70
C ILE A 179 0.30 6.16 5.17
N VAL A 180 0.75 7.24 5.82
CA VAL A 180 0.33 7.59 7.20
C VAL A 180 -1.17 7.83 7.28
N ALA A 181 -1.73 8.63 6.36
CA ALA A 181 -3.16 8.93 6.33
C ALA A 181 -4.00 7.66 6.11
N VAL A 182 -3.54 6.77 5.23
CA VAL A 182 -4.20 5.47 4.97
C VAL A 182 -4.12 4.57 6.19
N SER A 183 -2.96 4.48 6.85
CA SER A 183 -2.79 3.68 8.07
C SER A 183 -3.74 4.11 9.18
N ARG A 184 -3.97 5.42 9.35
CA ARG A 184 -4.94 5.92 10.34
C ARG A 184 -6.39 5.66 9.92
N SER A 185 -6.69 5.74 8.62
CA SER A 185 -8.01 5.38 8.08
C SER A 185 -8.35 3.91 8.33
N VAL A 186 -7.36 3.02 8.24
CA VAL A 186 -7.48 1.58 8.58
C VAL A 186 -7.86 1.38 10.04
N LEU A 187 -7.41 2.24 10.94
CA LEU A 187 -7.75 2.24 12.37
C LEU A 187 -9.07 2.97 12.69
N GLY A 188 -9.82 3.41 11.66
CA GLY A 188 -11.07 4.17 11.84
C GLY A 188 -10.86 5.62 12.28
N GLN A 189 -9.63 6.15 12.19
CA GLN A 189 -9.30 7.52 12.57
C GLN A 189 -9.30 8.44 11.34
N THR A 190 -9.82 9.65 11.51
CA THR A 190 -9.65 10.74 10.55
C THR A 190 -8.42 11.57 10.89
N VAL A 191 -7.81 12.18 9.89
CA VAL A 191 -6.62 13.05 10.08
C VAL A 191 -6.75 14.36 9.32
N THR A 192 -6.03 15.36 9.80
CA THR A 192 -5.86 16.63 9.10
C THR A 192 -4.46 16.76 8.49
N ILE A 193 -4.32 17.60 7.44
CA ILE A 193 -3.04 17.85 6.76
C ILE A 193 -2.00 18.40 7.75
N GLY A 194 -2.43 19.34 8.61
CA GLY A 194 -1.56 19.95 9.62
C GLY A 194 -1.03 18.96 10.67
N GLU A 195 -1.86 18.01 11.10
CA GLU A 195 -1.45 16.95 12.03
C GLU A 195 -0.40 16.03 11.42
N VAL A 196 -0.62 15.57 10.17
CA VAL A 196 0.34 14.71 9.46
C VAL A 196 1.68 15.43 9.29
N TRP A 197 1.67 16.68 8.82
CA TRP A 197 2.90 17.45 8.66
C TRP A 197 3.62 17.67 10.00
N ARG A 198 2.92 18.15 11.03
CA ARG A 198 3.54 18.45 12.34
C ARG A 198 4.16 17.22 12.99
N THR A 199 3.52 16.06 12.83
CA THR A 199 3.98 14.80 13.41
C THR A 199 5.15 14.18 12.65
N TYR A 200 5.13 14.24 11.31
CA TYR A 200 6.07 13.48 10.47
C TYR A 200 7.11 14.32 9.73
N ARG A 201 7.09 15.67 9.82
CA ARG A 201 8.08 16.56 9.15
C ARG A 201 9.54 16.19 9.41
N GLY A 202 9.87 15.70 10.62
CA GLY A 202 11.24 15.29 10.97
C GLY A 202 11.71 14.05 10.22
N ARG A 203 10.80 13.25 9.67
CA ARG A 203 11.09 12.02 8.92
C ARG A 203 11.06 12.25 7.41
N VAL A 204 10.38 13.29 6.93
CA VAL A 204 10.36 13.67 5.51
C VAL A 204 11.79 13.83 4.97
N GLY A 205 12.69 14.44 5.75
CA GLY A 205 14.10 14.57 5.35
C GLY A 205 14.82 13.24 5.12
N LEU A 206 14.48 12.18 5.88
CA LEU A 206 15.05 10.84 5.68
C LEU A 206 14.48 10.17 4.43
N VAL A 207 13.19 10.36 4.15
CA VAL A 207 12.56 9.86 2.92
C VAL A 207 13.15 10.59 1.70
N VAL A 208 13.30 11.91 1.77
CA VAL A 208 13.98 12.71 0.74
C VAL A 208 15.40 12.20 0.51
N LEU A 209 16.20 12.05 1.57
CA LEU A 209 17.57 11.54 1.46
C LEU A 209 17.60 10.15 0.82
N PHE A 210 16.73 9.24 1.25
CA PHE A 210 16.60 7.91 0.66
C PHE A 210 16.30 7.98 -0.83
N THR A 211 15.32 8.78 -1.22
CA THR A 211 14.96 8.91 -2.63
C THR A 211 16.05 9.59 -3.45
N ILE A 212 16.77 10.59 -2.92
CA ILE A 212 17.93 11.20 -3.61
C ILE A 212 19.00 10.15 -3.85
N LEU A 213 19.32 9.33 -2.84
CA LEU A 213 20.36 8.31 -2.96
C LEU A 213 19.98 7.20 -3.94
N VAL A 214 18.73 6.73 -3.93
CA VAL A 214 18.24 5.74 -4.90
C VAL A 214 18.25 6.33 -6.31
N ALA A 215 17.81 7.58 -6.45
CA ALA A 215 17.79 8.25 -7.74
C ALA A 215 19.20 8.49 -8.29
N LEU A 216 20.12 8.98 -7.46
CA LEU A 216 21.52 9.19 -7.83
C LEU A 216 22.19 7.86 -8.21
N ALA A 217 22.01 6.81 -7.41
CA ALA A 217 22.55 5.49 -7.72
C ALA A 217 22.02 4.98 -9.07
N THR A 218 20.72 5.14 -9.33
CA THR A 218 20.09 4.73 -10.60
C THR A 218 20.63 5.55 -11.77
N SER A 219 20.72 6.88 -11.64
CA SER A 219 21.28 7.76 -12.69
C SER A 219 22.76 7.46 -12.96
N VAL A 220 23.57 7.17 -11.95
CA VAL A 220 24.97 6.80 -12.13
C VAL A 220 25.09 5.46 -12.86
N ILE A 221 24.30 4.46 -12.49
CA ILE A 221 24.30 3.15 -13.17
C ILE A 221 23.89 3.31 -14.64
N LEU A 222 22.80 4.04 -14.91
CA LEU A 222 22.33 4.26 -16.28
C LEU A 222 23.31 5.10 -17.10
N GLY A 223 23.88 6.16 -16.50
CA GLY A 223 24.90 6.98 -17.15
C GLY A 223 26.15 6.19 -17.50
N ALA A 224 26.64 5.35 -16.57
CA ALA A 224 27.76 4.44 -16.83
C ALA A 224 27.43 3.42 -17.94
N PHE A 225 26.20 2.89 -17.95
CA PHE A 225 25.75 1.97 -18.99
C PHE A 225 25.75 2.62 -20.38
N VAL A 226 25.18 3.83 -20.51
CA VAL A 226 25.18 4.59 -21.76
C VAL A 226 26.61 4.92 -22.19
N ALA A 227 27.47 5.36 -21.25
CA ALA A 227 28.86 5.67 -21.53
C ALA A 227 29.63 4.46 -22.09
N VAL A 228 29.39 3.25 -21.57
CA VAL A 228 30.00 2.02 -22.10
C VAL A 228 29.53 1.73 -23.52
N ILE A 229 28.23 1.88 -23.82
CA ILE A 229 27.70 1.67 -25.18
C ILE A 229 28.37 2.63 -26.16
N VAL A 230 28.43 3.92 -25.81
CA VAL A 230 29.03 4.96 -26.66
C VAL A 230 30.52 4.72 -26.86
N LEU A 231 31.24 4.37 -25.78
CA LEU A 231 32.67 4.07 -25.87
C LEU A 231 32.94 2.89 -26.80
N VAL A 232 32.16 1.81 -26.71
CA VAL A 232 32.34 0.64 -27.59
C VAL A 232 31.94 0.97 -29.03
N GLY A 233 30.84 1.70 -29.22
CA GLY A 233 30.33 2.07 -30.55
C GLY A 233 31.30 2.96 -31.32
N THR A 234 32.03 3.85 -30.64
CA THR A 234 33.01 4.77 -31.25
C THR A 234 34.37 4.14 -31.58
N ASN A 235 34.60 2.87 -31.23
CA ASN A 235 35.84 2.12 -31.49
C ASN A 235 35.65 1.05 -32.59
N ASP A 236 34.85 1.34 -33.61
CA ASP A 236 34.53 0.45 -34.75
C ASP A 236 33.97 -0.94 -34.34
N ALA A 237 33.42 -1.05 -33.13
CA ALA A 237 32.89 -2.29 -32.56
C ALA A 237 31.35 -2.25 -32.46
N GLU A 238 30.68 -1.81 -33.52
CA GLU A 238 29.22 -1.57 -33.57
C GLU A 238 28.40 -2.80 -33.15
N ILE A 239 28.74 -3.99 -33.66
CA ILE A 239 28.05 -5.24 -33.31
C ILE A 239 28.14 -5.51 -31.81
N LEU A 240 29.32 -5.28 -31.21
CA LEU A 240 29.52 -5.47 -29.77
C LEU A 240 28.72 -4.43 -28.97
N ALA A 241 28.69 -3.17 -29.41
CA ALA A 241 27.89 -2.12 -28.79
C ALA A 241 26.39 -2.46 -28.78
N VAL A 242 25.87 -2.98 -29.90
CA VAL A 242 24.47 -3.44 -30.01
C VAL A 242 24.21 -4.62 -29.07
N VAL A 243 25.11 -5.60 -29.00
CA VAL A 243 24.99 -6.75 -28.08
C VAL A 243 24.99 -6.28 -26.62
N ILE A 244 25.90 -5.37 -26.24
CA ILE A 244 25.96 -4.78 -24.90
C ILE A 244 24.68 -4.01 -24.59
N ALA A 245 24.18 -3.22 -25.54
CA ALA A 245 22.95 -2.46 -25.37
C ALA A 245 21.76 -3.39 -25.13
N LEU A 246 21.62 -4.46 -25.92
CA LEU A 246 20.49 -5.39 -25.80
C LEU A 246 20.55 -6.22 -24.52
N VAL A 247 21.69 -6.85 -24.23
CA VAL A 247 21.87 -7.68 -23.02
C VAL A 247 21.85 -6.82 -21.77
N GLY A 248 22.54 -5.68 -21.77
CA GLY A 248 22.59 -4.77 -20.66
C GLY A 248 21.23 -4.14 -20.35
N SER A 249 20.45 -3.77 -21.37
CA SER A 249 19.08 -3.27 -21.17
C SER A 249 18.20 -4.32 -20.51
N LEU A 250 18.29 -5.59 -20.93
CA LEU A 250 17.55 -6.68 -20.29
C LEU A 250 17.96 -6.85 -18.82
N LEU A 251 19.26 -6.81 -18.51
CA LEU A 251 19.77 -6.89 -17.14
C LEU A 251 19.29 -5.71 -16.29
N ILE A 252 19.29 -4.49 -16.85
CA ILE A 252 18.78 -3.29 -16.18
C ILE A 252 17.29 -3.41 -15.90
N VAL A 253 16.49 -3.91 -16.84
CA VAL A 253 15.05 -4.13 -16.63
C VAL A 253 14.82 -5.11 -15.48
N VAL A 254 15.53 -6.24 -15.46
CA VAL A 254 15.43 -7.23 -14.38
C VAL A 254 15.88 -6.64 -13.05
N ALA A 255 17.00 -5.93 -13.02
CA ALA A 255 17.52 -5.26 -11.84
C ALA A 255 16.55 -4.17 -11.33
N SER A 256 15.86 -3.47 -12.23
CA SER A 256 14.90 -2.43 -11.90
C SER A 256 13.68 -3.00 -11.19
N PHE A 257 13.11 -4.11 -11.68
CA PHE A 257 12.00 -4.78 -10.97
C PHE A 257 12.43 -5.34 -9.61
N TRP A 258 13.64 -5.89 -9.55
CA TRP A 258 14.19 -6.37 -8.28
C TRP A 258 14.35 -5.23 -7.28
N LEU A 259 14.97 -4.11 -7.69
CA LEU A 259 15.18 -2.92 -6.86
C LEU A 259 13.84 -2.34 -6.41
N LEU A 260 12.89 -2.18 -7.32
CA LEU A 260 11.56 -1.65 -7.08
C LEU A 260 10.89 -2.37 -5.91
N VAL A 261 10.83 -3.70 -5.94
CA VAL A 261 10.18 -4.47 -4.86
C VAL A 261 10.96 -4.34 -3.57
N ARG A 262 12.29 -4.34 -3.61
CA ARG A 262 13.15 -4.23 -2.42
C ARG A 262 13.05 -2.87 -1.74
N THR A 263 12.79 -1.80 -2.49
CA THR A 263 12.65 -0.44 -1.97
C THR A 263 11.22 -0.03 -1.69
N LEU A 264 10.23 -0.74 -2.23
CA LEU A 264 8.80 -0.38 -2.19
C LEU A 264 8.29 -0.03 -0.79
N LEU A 265 8.70 -0.80 0.23
CA LEU A 265 8.18 -0.69 1.59
C LEU A 265 9.07 0.16 2.53
N ILE A 266 10.21 0.67 2.04
CA ILE A 266 11.15 1.45 2.87
C ILE A 266 10.53 2.79 3.32
N PRO A 267 9.85 3.58 2.45
CA PRO A 267 9.19 4.81 2.90
C PRO A 267 8.13 4.56 3.97
N ALA A 268 7.39 3.45 3.86
CA ALA A 268 6.42 3.03 4.86
C ALA A 268 7.09 2.74 6.22
N ALA A 269 8.23 2.03 6.22
CA ALA A 269 8.98 1.75 7.44
C ALA A 269 9.56 3.02 8.10
N ILE A 270 10.06 3.99 7.31
CA ILE A 270 10.54 5.27 7.84
C ILE A 270 9.39 6.06 8.49
N MET A 271 8.24 6.12 7.82
CA MET A 271 7.12 6.98 8.24
C MET A 271 6.26 6.35 9.33
N LEU A 272 5.97 5.05 9.28
CA LEU A 272 5.07 4.37 10.21
C LEU A 272 5.80 3.77 11.42
N GLU A 273 6.98 3.18 11.23
CA GLU A 273 7.75 2.57 12.33
C GLU A 273 8.77 3.54 12.95
N GLY A 274 8.95 4.74 12.37
CA GLY A 274 9.94 5.70 12.84
C GLY A 274 11.39 5.19 12.71
N ALA A 275 11.62 4.20 11.85
CA ALA A 275 12.94 3.60 11.65
C ALA A 275 13.94 4.64 11.13
N GLY A 276 15.19 4.58 11.62
CA GLY A 276 16.30 5.32 11.04
C GLY A 276 16.66 4.80 9.63
N PHE A 277 17.49 5.55 8.90
CA PHE A 277 17.80 5.28 7.49
C PHE A 277 18.24 3.82 7.23
N GLY A 278 19.33 3.38 7.85
CA GLY A 278 19.87 2.01 7.63
C GLY A 278 18.92 0.92 8.14
N SER A 279 18.30 1.13 9.31
CA SER A 279 17.32 0.20 9.87
C SER A 279 16.10 0.05 8.96
N ALA A 280 15.65 1.12 8.32
CA ALA A 280 14.50 1.09 7.41
C ALA A 280 14.80 0.28 6.14
N ILE A 281 16.01 0.35 5.61
CA ILE A 281 16.44 -0.45 4.45
C ILE A 281 16.43 -1.94 4.83
N VAL A 282 17.11 -2.31 5.90
CA VAL A 282 17.16 -3.71 6.38
C VAL A 282 15.76 -4.23 6.66
N ARG A 283 14.91 -3.40 7.26
CA ARG A 283 13.51 -3.70 7.55
C ARG A 283 12.70 -3.95 6.28
N GLY A 284 12.72 -3.03 5.32
CA GLY A 284 12.01 -3.18 4.04
C GLY A 284 12.45 -4.44 3.29
N TRP A 285 13.74 -4.78 3.36
CA TRP A 285 14.27 -5.99 2.73
C TRP A 285 13.82 -7.28 3.42
N LYS A 286 13.73 -7.29 4.75
CA LYS A 286 13.16 -8.41 5.52
C LYS A 286 11.68 -8.61 5.21
N LEU A 287 10.90 -7.52 5.14
CA LEU A 287 9.47 -7.57 4.84
C LEU A 287 9.17 -8.08 3.42
N THR A 288 9.97 -7.67 2.45
CA THR A 288 9.80 -8.07 1.03
C THR A 288 10.29 -9.51 0.77
N ARG A 289 11.14 -10.07 1.64
CA ARG A 289 11.69 -11.42 1.49
C ARG A 289 10.56 -12.46 1.61
N GLY A 290 10.33 -13.20 0.53
CA GLY A 290 9.30 -14.25 0.45
C GLY A 290 7.89 -13.77 0.11
N SER A 291 7.68 -12.46 -0.07
CA SER A 291 6.45 -11.88 -0.64
C SER A 291 6.70 -11.23 -2.00
N TYR A 292 7.89 -11.40 -2.59
CA TYR A 292 8.37 -10.72 -3.79
C TYR A 292 7.36 -10.74 -4.94
N TRP A 293 6.96 -11.93 -5.38
CA TRP A 293 6.05 -12.10 -6.53
C TRP A 293 4.68 -11.49 -6.31
N ARG A 294 4.18 -11.53 -5.08
CA ARG A 294 2.89 -10.93 -4.74
C ARG A 294 2.98 -9.41 -4.72
N LEU A 295 4.03 -8.85 -4.12
CA LEU A 295 4.27 -7.40 -4.14
C LEU A 295 4.45 -6.90 -5.58
N LEU A 296 5.27 -7.59 -6.37
CA LEU A 296 5.50 -7.28 -7.78
C LEU A 296 4.20 -7.36 -8.58
N GLY A 297 3.45 -8.46 -8.49
CA GLY A 297 2.22 -8.65 -9.25
C GLY A 297 1.14 -7.62 -8.92
N ILE A 298 0.94 -7.31 -7.62
CA ILE A 298 -0.04 -6.29 -7.21
C ILE A 298 0.42 -4.89 -7.64
N TYR A 299 1.72 -4.58 -7.51
CA TYR A 299 2.27 -3.31 -7.95
C TYR A 299 2.17 -3.13 -9.47
N LEU A 300 2.48 -4.17 -10.26
CA LEU A 300 2.36 -4.15 -11.72
C LEU A 300 0.91 -3.98 -12.15
N LEU A 301 -0.02 -4.72 -11.55
CA LEU A 301 -1.44 -4.56 -11.83
C LEU A 301 -1.92 -3.15 -11.49
N THR A 302 -1.51 -2.63 -10.33
CA THR A 302 -1.82 -1.25 -9.93
C THR A 302 -1.24 -0.26 -10.92
N SER A 303 0.00 -0.49 -11.38
CA SER A 303 0.67 0.31 -12.40
C SER A 303 -0.12 0.33 -13.70
N VAL A 304 -0.61 -0.83 -14.18
CA VAL A 304 -1.46 -0.90 -15.38
C VAL A 304 -2.74 -0.09 -15.18
N ILE A 305 -3.44 -0.26 -14.05
CA ILE A 305 -4.67 0.46 -13.74
C ILE A 305 -4.44 1.97 -13.75
N VAL A 306 -3.41 2.46 -13.05
CA VAL A 306 -3.13 3.91 -12.98
C VAL A 306 -2.64 4.49 -14.30
N ASN A 307 -1.91 3.71 -15.12
CA ASN A 307 -1.52 4.14 -16.46
C ASN A 307 -2.74 4.29 -17.38
N ILE A 308 -3.71 3.37 -17.31
CA ILE A 308 -4.97 3.50 -18.05
C ILE A 308 -5.72 4.76 -17.60
N VAL A 309 -5.84 4.99 -16.29
CA VAL A 309 -6.48 6.21 -15.74
C VAL A 309 -5.76 7.47 -16.20
N SER A 310 -4.42 7.47 -16.19
CA SER A 310 -3.61 8.57 -16.68
C SER A 310 -3.86 8.82 -18.17
N ALA A 311 -3.88 7.76 -18.99
CA ALA A 311 -4.11 7.86 -20.43
C ALA A 311 -5.50 8.42 -20.76
N ILE A 312 -6.54 8.01 -20.02
CA ILE A 312 -7.91 8.53 -20.17
C ILE A 312 -7.96 10.06 -19.98
N ILE A 313 -7.06 10.62 -19.18
CA ILE A 313 -7.00 12.07 -18.91
C ILE A 313 -6.07 12.77 -19.91
N THR A 314 -4.87 12.23 -20.08
CA THR A 314 -3.77 12.89 -20.79
C THR A 314 -3.88 12.78 -22.30
N VAL A 315 -4.40 11.68 -22.84
CA VAL A 315 -4.53 11.49 -24.29
C VAL A 315 -5.54 12.47 -24.89
N PRO A 316 -6.79 12.60 -24.37
CA PRO A 316 -7.73 13.60 -24.88
C PRO A 316 -7.21 15.02 -24.70
N ALA A 317 -6.56 15.32 -23.56
CA ALA A 317 -5.97 16.63 -23.31
C ALA A 317 -4.89 16.99 -24.34
N THR A 318 -4.04 16.02 -24.70
CA THR A 318 -3.00 16.21 -25.73
C THR A 318 -3.63 16.46 -27.10
N ALA A 319 -4.68 15.72 -27.46
CA ALA A 319 -5.41 15.94 -28.71
C ALA A 319 -6.06 17.34 -28.75
N ILE A 320 -6.72 17.76 -27.66
CA ILE A 320 -7.33 19.09 -27.52
C ILE A 320 -6.26 20.18 -27.62
N ALA A 321 -5.13 20.03 -26.90
CA ALA A 321 -4.02 20.98 -26.94
C ALA A 321 -3.47 21.12 -28.36
N THR A 322 -3.23 19.99 -29.03
CA THR A 322 -2.70 19.95 -30.40
C THR A 322 -3.66 20.62 -31.38
N PHE A 323 -4.96 20.35 -31.27
CA PHE A 323 -5.97 20.97 -32.13
C PHE A 323 -6.07 22.48 -31.93
N ILE A 324 -6.17 22.96 -30.67
CA ILE A 324 -6.31 24.39 -30.36
C ILE A 324 -5.06 25.18 -30.78
N THR A 325 -3.88 24.59 -30.63
CA THR A 325 -2.60 25.25 -30.88
C THR A 325 -2.04 24.96 -32.27
N GLN A 326 -2.83 24.31 -33.13
CA GLN A 326 -2.43 23.95 -34.50
C GLN A 326 -1.10 23.18 -34.57
N GLY A 327 -0.83 22.34 -33.56
CA GLY A 327 0.39 21.54 -33.45
C GLY A 327 1.59 22.25 -32.85
N GLU A 328 1.47 23.51 -32.41
CA GLU A 328 2.58 24.24 -31.77
C GLU A 328 2.78 23.77 -30.32
N THR A 329 3.62 22.75 -30.13
CA THR A 329 3.92 22.11 -28.84
C THR A 329 4.66 23.01 -27.85
N THR A 330 5.30 24.08 -28.33
CA THR A 330 5.99 25.08 -27.50
C THR A 330 5.09 26.24 -27.09
N SER A 331 3.87 26.33 -27.64
CA SER A 331 2.96 27.43 -27.33
C SER A 331 2.55 27.41 -25.86
N PHE A 332 2.35 28.60 -25.28
CA PHE A 332 1.90 28.73 -23.89
C PHE A 332 0.59 27.97 -23.64
N GLY A 333 -0.36 28.03 -24.59
CA GLY A 333 -1.63 27.32 -24.50
C GLY A 333 -1.46 25.80 -24.43
N TYR A 334 -0.57 25.23 -25.25
CA TYR A 334 -0.29 23.80 -25.26
C TYR A 334 0.27 23.34 -23.90
N LEU A 335 1.28 24.06 -23.40
CA LEU A 335 1.95 23.77 -22.15
C LEU A 335 1.01 23.88 -20.94
N VAL A 336 0.11 24.87 -20.93
CA VAL A 336 -0.89 25.01 -19.86
C VAL A 336 -1.88 23.85 -19.86
N ILE A 337 -2.42 23.47 -21.02
CA ILE A 337 -3.37 22.35 -21.13
C ILE A 337 -2.71 21.06 -20.66
N LEU A 338 -1.53 20.73 -21.17
CA LEU A 338 -0.80 19.53 -20.74
C LEU A 338 -0.40 19.58 -19.27
N GLY A 339 0.07 20.73 -18.79
CA GLY A 339 0.49 20.90 -17.41
C GLY A 339 -0.66 20.61 -16.44
N VAL A 340 -1.84 21.20 -16.68
CA VAL A 340 -3.04 20.98 -15.85
C VAL A 340 -3.48 19.53 -15.93
N SER A 341 -3.57 18.95 -17.13
CA SER A 341 -3.98 17.56 -17.31
C SER A 341 -3.03 16.58 -16.64
N ASN A 342 -1.72 16.84 -16.71
CA ASN A 342 -0.70 16.05 -16.03
C ASN A 342 -0.79 16.16 -14.50
N ILE A 343 -1.01 17.37 -13.96
CA ILE A 343 -1.22 17.57 -12.51
C ILE A 343 -2.43 16.77 -12.02
N VAL A 344 -3.54 16.81 -12.76
CA VAL A 344 -4.76 16.05 -12.43
C VAL A 344 -4.47 14.55 -12.47
N ALA A 345 -3.88 14.05 -13.54
CA ALA A 345 -3.54 12.64 -13.71
C ALA A 345 -2.58 12.15 -12.61
N LEU A 346 -1.47 12.86 -12.37
CA LEU A 346 -0.48 12.53 -11.34
C LEU A 346 -1.08 12.57 -9.94
N THR A 347 -1.96 13.53 -9.65
CA THR A 347 -2.63 13.61 -8.35
C THR A 347 -3.49 12.37 -8.10
N LEU A 348 -4.34 11.99 -9.06
CA LEU A 348 -5.23 10.82 -8.93
C LEU A 348 -4.43 9.52 -8.80
N THR A 349 -3.44 9.33 -9.67
CA THR A 349 -2.64 8.10 -9.73
C THR A 349 -1.73 7.93 -8.52
N THR A 350 -1.14 9.02 -8.01
CA THR A 350 -0.31 9.00 -6.80
C THR A 350 -1.13 8.63 -5.57
N VAL A 351 -2.32 9.24 -5.42
CA VAL A 351 -3.23 8.95 -4.30
C VAL A 351 -3.61 7.47 -4.26
N PHE A 352 -3.99 6.91 -5.41
CA PHE A 352 -4.35 5.50 -5.50
C PHE A 352 -3.16 4.57 -5.24
N THR A 353 -2.02 4.84 -5.87
CA THR A 353 -0.80 4.04 -5.69
C THR A 353 -0.33 4.04 -4.24
N ALA A 354 -0.33 5.19 -3.58
CA ALA A 354 0.08 5.29 -2.18
C ALA A 354 -0.87 4.52 -1.24
N ALA A 355 -2.18 4.55 -1.50
CA ALA A 355 -3.15 3.77 -0.75
C ALA A 355 -2.93 2.26 -0.90
N VAL A 356 -2.65 1.79 -2.12
CA VAL A 356 -2.30 0.38 -2.36
C VAL A 356 -1.00 0.00 -1.65
N ILE A 357 0.05 0.81 -1.73
CA ILE A 357 1.34 0.53 -1.06
C ILE A 357 1.17 0.49 0.45
N ALA A 358 0.37 1.39 1.03
CA ALA A 358 0.06 1.37 2.47
C ALA A 358 -0.61 0.06 2.89
N LEU A 359 -1.58 -0.41 2.11
CA LEU A 359 -2.29 -1.66 2.38
C LEU A 359 -1.40 -2.89 2.15
N LEU A 360 -0.51 -2.86 1.15
CA LEU A 360 0.52 -3.90 0.97
C LEU A 360 1.46 -3.97 2.17
N TYR A 361 1.85 -2.82 2.71
CA TYR A 361 2.69 -2.77 3.90
C TYR A 361 1.98 -3.38 5.12
N ILE A 362 0.73 -2.98 5.37
CA ILE A 362 -0.08 -3.53 6.47
C ILE A 362 -0.31 -5.04 6.28
N ASP A 363 -0.63 -5.49 5.07
CA ASP A 363 -0.79 -6.92 4.76
C ASP A 363 0.48 -7.73 5.00
N VAL A 364 1.64 -7.25 4.59
CA VAL A 364 2.91 -7.95 4.82
C VAL A 364 3.19 -8.05 6.31
N ARG A 365 2.90 -6.99 7.09
CA ARG A 365 3.03 -7.04 8.55
C ARG A 365 2.04 -8.01 9.20
N MET A 366 0.80 -8.09 8.73
CA MET A 366 -0.15 -9.12 9.20
C MET A 366 0.38 -10.53 8.94
N ARG A 367 0.88 -10.81 7.73
CA ARG A 367 1.37 -12.14 7.35
C ARG A 367 2.65 -12.57 8.04
N ARG A 368 3.56 -11.63 8.33
CA ARG A 368 4.89 -11.90 8.86
C ARG A 368 4.97 -11.76 10.37
N GLU A 369 4.16 -10.89 10.94
CA GLU A 369 4.31 -10.41 12.33
C GLU A 369 3.07 -10.66 13.17
N GLY A 370 1.97 -11.14 12.58
CA GLY A 370 0.72 -11.38 13.32
C GLY A 370 0.05 -10.08 13.79
N LEU A 371 0.26 -8.97 13.08
CA LEU A 371 -0.36 -7.68 13.38
C LEU A 371 -1.90 -7.76 13.47
N ASP A 372 -2.52 -8.69 12.75
CA ASP A 372 -3.95 -8.97 12.82
C ASP A 372 -4.41 -9.40 14.22
N VAL A 373 -3.58 -10.16 14.95
CA VAL A 373 -3.86 -10.58 16.33
C VAL A 373 -3.79 -9.39 17.30
N GLU A 374 -2.80 -8.52 17.14
CA GLU A 374 -2.65 -7.30 17.96
C GLU A 374 -3.83 -6.34 17.73
N LEU A 375 -4.21 -6.12 16.46
CA LEU A 375 -5.34 -5.28 16.10
C LEU A 375 -6.68 -5.86 16.58
N ALA A 376 -6.85 -7.19 16.53
CA ALA A 376 -8.06 -7.84 17.02
C ALA A 376 -8.20 -7.73 18.55
N ARG A 377 -7.09 -7.81 19.30
CA ARG A 377 -7.07 -7.58 20.74
C ARG A 377 -7.42 -6.13 21.08
N ALA A 378 -6.77 -5.16 20.43
CA ALA A 378 -7.03 -3.74 20.66
C ALA A 378 -8.45 -3.30 20.29
N ALA A 379 -9.09 -3.97 19.34
CA ALA A 379 -10.48 -3.73 18.98
C ALA A 379 -11.50 -4.41 19.90
N GLY A 380 -11.09 -5.46 20.64
CA GLY A 380 -11.94 -6.21 21.57
C GLY A 380 -11.98 -5.65 22.98
N GLU A 381 -11.08 -4.73 23.35
CA GLU A 381 -11.10 -4.06 24.65
C GLU A 381 -12.07 -2.86 24.63
N PRO A 382 -13.07 -2.80 25.53
CA PRO A 382 -13.89 -1.61 25.71
C PRO A 382 -12.98 -0.44 26.08
N ARG A 383 -13.11 0.69 25.39
CA ARG A 383 -12.39 1.93 25.76
C ARG A 383 -12.78 2.30 27.19
N ALA A 384 -11.81 2.23 28.10
CA ALA A 384 -11.95 2.64 29.50
C ALA A 384 -12.15 4.16 29.61
#